data_AF-A0A653PAI8-F1
#
_entry.id   AF-A0A653PAI8-F1
#
_cell.length_a   1.000
_cell.length_b   1.000
_cell.length_c   1.000
_cell.angle_alpha   90.00
_cell.angle_beta   90.00
_cell.angle_gamma   90.00
#
_symmetry.space_group_name_H-M   'P 1'
#
loop_
_entity.id
_entity.type
_entity.pdbx_description
1 polymer ?
#
loop_
_entity_poly.entity_id
_entity_poly.type
_entity_poly.pdbx_seq_one_letter_code
_entity_poly.pdbx_strand_id
1 'polypeptide(L)' 'MLVALTSWGQEEDRRRTRDSGFDHHLTKPVDVDQLLDMLARIPVAR' A
#
# COMPACT_ATOMS: atom_id res chain seq x y z
N MET A 1 -6.15 1.33 8.48
CA MET A 1 -5.02 1.13 7.56
C MET A 1 -5.50 1.41 6.14
N LEU A 2 -4.83 2.29 5.41
CA LEU A 2 -5.09 2.67 4.02
C LEU A 2 -3.86 2.37 3.17
N VAL A 3 -4.05 1.65 2.06
CA VAL A 3 -2.98 1.25 1.15
C VAL A 3 -3.31 1.74 -0.24
N ALA A 4 -2.41 2.52 -0.86
CA ALA A 4 -2.54 2.92 -2.25
C ALA A 4 -1.94 1.85 -3.17
N LEU A 5 -2.61 1.53 -4.28
CA LEU A 5 -2.11 0.63 -5.31
C LEU A 5 -2.09 1.38 -6.66
N THR A 6 -0.91 1.82 -7.09
CA THR A 6 -0.74 2.71 -8.26
C THR A 6 0.15 2.07 -9.34
N SER A 7 0.18 2.60 -10.56
CA SER A 7 1.21 2.27 -11.57
C SER A 7 2.41 3.24 -11.53
N TRP A 8 2.49 4.10 -10.52
CA TRP A 8 3.41 5.22 -10.42
C TRP A 8 4.23 5.07 -9.14
N GLY A 9 5.47 4.60 -9.27
CA GLY A 9 6.32 4.18 -8.17
C GLY A 9 7.43 5.14 -7.79
N GLN A 10 7.41 6.37 -8.31
CA GLN A 10 8.47 7.33 -8.02
C GLN A 10 8.39 7.80 -6.57
N GLU A 11 9.50 8.31 -6.05
CA GLU A 11 9.57 8.78 -4.66
C GLU A 11 8.55 9.90 -4.39
N GLU A 12 8.29 10.75 -5.39
CA GLU A 12 7.27 11.79 -5.30
C GLU A 12 5.84 11.22 -5.21
N ASP A 13 5.52 10.15 -5.95
CA ASP A 13 4.22 9.47 -5.86
C ASP A 13 4.01 8.85 -4.49
N ARG A 14 5.06 8.23 -3.93
CA ARG A 14 5.06 7.69 -2.56
C ARG A 14 4.90 8.79 -1.52
N ARG A 15 5.51 9.97 -1.73
CA ARG A 15 5.36 11.13 -0.84
C ARG A 15 3.93 11.65 -0.87
N ARG A 16 3.37 11.92 -2.06
CA ARG A 16 1.98 12.38 -2.23
C ARG A 16 0.97 11.43 -1.61
N THR A 17 1.20 10.13 -1.75
CA THR A 17 0.36 9.09 -1.14
C THR A 17 0.39 9.18 0.38
N ARG A 18 1.59 9.28 0.99
CA ARG A 18 1.75 9.45 2.43
C ARG A 18 1.11 10.76 2.93
N ASP A 19 1.35 11.88 2.24
CA ASP A 19 0.77 13.18 2.58
C ASP A 19 -0.77 13.18 2.53
N SER A 20 -1.36 12.31 1.70
CA SER A 20 -2.82 12.12 1.60
C SER A 20 -3.40 11.24 2.71
N GLY A 21 -2.58 10.72 3.63
CA GLY A 21 -3.01 9.89 4.76
C GLY A 21 -3.02 8.38 4.50
N PHE A 22 -2.35 7.90 3.45
CA PHE A 22 -2.14 6.45 3.26
C PHE A 22 -0.96 5.95 4.09
N ASP A 23 -1.15 4.81 4.76
CA ASP A 23 -0.12 4.14 5.55
C ASP A 23 0.94 3.46 4.66
N HIS A 24 0.49 2.93 3.51
CA HIS A 24 1.34 2.16 2.60
C HIS A 24 1.07 2.52 1.13
N HIS A 25 2.09 2.30 0.29
CA HIS A 25 2.02 2.48 -1.16
C HIS A 25 2.60 1.23 -1.85
N LEU A 26 1.79 0.59 -2.68
CA LEU A 26 2.14 -0.55 -3.51
C LEU A 26 2.08 -0.14 -4.98
N THR A 27 3.01 -0.65 -5.78
CA THR A 27 3.09 -0.39 -7.22
C THR A 27 2.65 -1.61 -8.01
N LYS A 28 1.93 -1.40 -9.10
CA LYS A 28 1.55 -2.44 -10.05
C LYS A 28 2.72 -2.78 -10.99
N PRO A 29 2.90 -4.06 -11.37
CA PRO A 29 2.24 -5.23 -10.81
C PRO A 29 2.69 -5.45 -9.37
N VAL A 30 1.73 -5.69 -8.47
CA VAL A 30 2.03 -5.93 -7.06
C VAL A 30 2.47 -7.37 -6.87
N ASP A 31 3.46 -7.57 -6.03
CA ASP A 31 3.83 -8.90 -5.56
C ASP A 31 2.70 -9.45 -4.67
N VAL A 32 2.14 -10.60 -5.08
CA VAL A 32 0.98 -11.20 -4.40
C VAL A 32 1.37 -11.70 -3.01
N ASP A 33 2.58 -12.23 -2.85
CA ASP A 33 3.04 -12.74 -1.56
C ASP A 33 3.23 -11.58 -0.58
N GLN A 34 3.82 -10.47 -1.06
CA GLN A 34 3.92 -9.22 -0.28
C GLN A 34 2.55 -8.70 0.15
N LEU A 35 1.56 -8.73 -0.75
CA LEU A 35 0.21 -8.28 -0.45
C LEU A 35 -0.44 -9.16 0.61
N LEU A 36 -0.35 -10.48 0.49
CA LEU A 36 -0.91 -11.43 1.44
C LEU A 36 -0.28 -11.29 2.82
N ASP A 37 1.05 -11.15 2.90
CA ASP A 37 1.77 -10.91 4.15
C ASP A 37 1.33 -9.63 4.86
N MET A 38 1.05 -8.57 4.08
CA MET A 38 0.55 -7.31 4.63
C MET A 38 -0.88 -7.46 5.14
N LEU A 39 -1.76 -8.11 4.38
CA LEU A 39 -3.16 -8.34 4.76
C LEU A 39 -3.28 -9.24 6.00
N ALA A 40 -2.42 -10.26 6.14
CA ALA A 40 -2.40 -11.16 7.29
C ALA A 40 -2.12 -10.44 8.62
N ARG A 41 -1.52 -9.23 8.58
CA ARG A 41 -1.24 -8.41 9.76
C ARG A 41 -2.42 -7.53 10.18
N ILE A 42 -3.48 -7.45 9.38
CA ILE A 42 -4.67 -6.64 9.69
C ILE A 42 -5.60 -7.48 10.59
N PRO A 43 -5.90 -7.01 11.81
CA PRO A 43 -6.91 -7.66 12.64
C PRO A 43 -8.26 -7.61 11.94
N VAL A 44 -8.95 -8.75 11.82
CA VAL A 44 -10.31 -8.78 11.30
C VAL A 44 -11.22 -8.15 12.35
N ALA A 45 -11.83 -7.00 12.01
CA ALA A 45 -12.85 -6.39 12.86
C ALA A 45 -14.02 -7.37 13.00
N ARG A 46 -14.38 -7.69 14.25
CA ARG A 46 -15.47 -8.60 14.60
C ARG A 46 -16.81 -7.90 14.58
#